data_AF-A0A0E9LV08-F1
#
_entry.id   AF-A0A0E9LV08-F1
#
_cell.length_a   1.000
_cell.length_b   1.000
_cell.length_c   1.000
_cell.angle_alpha   90.00
_cell.angle_beta   90.00
_cell.angle_gamma   90.00
#
_symmetry.space_group_name_H-M   'P 1'
#
loop_
_entity.id
_entity.type
_entity.pdbx_description
1 polymer ?
#
loop_
_entity_poly.entity_id
_entity_poly.type
_entity_poly.pdbx_seq_one_letter_code
_entity_poly.pdbx_strand_id
1 'polypeptide(L)' 'MESKKNTFQRLLEVMDELREKCPWDKVQTNETLRTLTIEETYELAESILEKDDEALVKSWEICCCTSFFTLK' A
#
# COMPACT_ATOMS: atom_id res chain seq x y z
N MET A 1 -4.25 10.76 20.84
CA MET A 1 -4.69 10.73 19.42
C MET A 1 -3.81 11.60 18.53
N GLU A 2 -3.39 12.78 18.99
CA GLU A 2 -2.47 13.68 18.24
C GLU A 2 -1.19 12.99 17.73
N SER A 3 -0.55 12.17 18.58
CA SER A 3 0.66 11.44 18.20
C SER A 3 0.45 10.44 17.06
N LYS A 4 -0.70 9.76 16.97
CA LYS A 4 -0.99 8.81 15.87
C LYS A 4 -1.20 9.53 14.54
N LYS A 5 -1.85 10.71 14.58
CA LYS A 5 -2.03 11.56 13.38
C LYS A 5 -0.68 12.04 12.84
N ASN A 6 0.23 12.44 13.71
CA ASN A 6 1.57 12.88 13.30
C ASN A 6 2.40 11.75 12.68
N THR A 7 2.30 10.51 13.21
CA THR A 7 2.98 9.36 12.59
C THR A 7 2.41 9.03 11.22
N PHE A 8 1.08 9.05 11.08
CA PHE A 8 0.43 8.82 9.79
C PHE A 8 0.78 9.90 8.77
N GLN A 9 0.82 11.17 9.19
CA GLN A 9 1.27 12.29 8.36
C GLN A 9 2.70 12.07 7.83
N ARG A 10 3.61 11.61 8.69
CA ARG A 10 4.99 11.30 8.28
C ARG A 10 5.07 10.14 7.29
N LEU A 11 4.21 9.13 7.43
CA LEU A 11 4.11 8.04 6.45
C LEU A 11 3.67 8.58 5.08
N LEU A 12 2.65 9.44 5.04
CA LEU A 12 2.19 10.07 3.79
C LEU A 12 3.29 10.91 3.13
N GLU A 13 4.05 11.68 3.91
CA GLU A 13 5.18 12.47 3.40
C GLU A 13 6.25 11.59 2.76
N VAL A 14 6.60 10.46 3.39
CA VAL A 14 7.57 9.50 2.83
C VAL A 14 7.03 8.86 1.55
N MET A 15 5.75 8.51 1.50
CA MET A 15 5.12 7.94 0.30
C MET A 15 5.13 8.93 -0.87
N ASP A 16 4.81 10.21 -0.61
CA ASP A 16 4.86 11.26 -1.65
C ASP A 16 6.31 11.49 -2.13
N GLU A 17 7.30 11.48 -1.23
CA GLU A 17 8.73 11.59 -1.61
C GLU A 17 9.20 10.43 -2.48
N LEU A 18 8.81 9.19 -2.14
CA LEU A 18 9.13 8.01 -2.94
C LEU A 18 8.51 8.11 -4.32
N ARG A 19 7.26 8.56 -4.44
CA ARG A 19 6.58 8.74 -5.73
C ARG A 19 7.26 9.79 -6.62
N GLU A 20 7.81 10.84 -6.03
CA GLU A 20 8.55 11.88 -6.77
C GLU A 20 9.97 11.50 -7.14
N LYS A 21 10.64 10.65 -6.37
CA LYS A 21 12.06 10.32 -6.57
C LYS A 21 12.29 8.96 -7.24
N CYS A 22 11.39 8.01 -7.03
CA CYS A 22 11.53 6.64 -7.52
C CYS A 22 11.22 6.55 -9.02
N PRO A 23 12.16 6.05 -9.85
CA PRO A 23 11.94 5.89 -11.28
C PRO A 23 10.91 4.79 -11.61
N TRP A 24 10.76 3.77 -10.75
CA TRP A 24 9.79 2.69 -10.96
C TRP A 24 8.35 3.15 -10.73
N ASP A 25 8.11 3.97 -9.69
CA ASP A 25 6.78 4.50 -9.38
C ASP A 25 6.27 5.48 -10.46
N LYS A 26 7.18 6.26 -11.06
CA LYS A 26 6.84 7.25 -12.10
C LYS A 26 6.29 6.65 -13.39
N VAL A 27 6.64 5.40 -13.69
CA VAL A 27 6.26 4.73 -14.94
C VAL A 27 5.03 3.83 -14.78
N GLN A 28 4.51 3.68 -13.56
CA GLN A 28 3.33 2.85 -13.31
C GLN A 28 2.07 3.52 -13.88
N THR A 29 1.18 2.69 -14.41
CA THR A 29 -0.17 3.08 -14.83
C THR A 29 -1.20 2.24 -14.11
N ASN A 30 -2.48 2.62 -14.17
CA ASN A 30 -3.56 1.83 -13.56
C ASN A 30 -3.60 0.40 -14.13
N GLU A 31 -3.21 0.21 -15.38
CA GLU A 31 -3.15 -1.09 -16.04
C GLU A 31 -2.03 -1.98 -15.50
N THR A 32 -0.85 -1.41 -15.20
CA THR A 32 0.27 -2.18 -14.62
C THR A 32 0.02 -2.53 -13.17
N LEU A 33 -0.59 -1.61 -12.42
CA LEU A 33 -0.92 -1.80 -11.01
C LEU A 33 -2.11 -2.73 -10.78
N ARG A 34 -3.04 -2.86 -11.75
CA ARG A 34 -4.23 -3.70 -11.61
C ARG A 34 -3.91 -5.13 -11.17
N THR A 35 -2.92 -5.75 -11.81
CA THR A 35 -2.54 -7.14 -11.49
C THR A 35 -2.01 -7.23 -10.06
N LEU A 36 -1.14 -6.30 -9.67
CA LEU A 36 -0.57 -6.23 -8.32
C LEU A 36 -1.69 -6.03 -7.27
N THR A 37 -2.62 -5.10 -7.49
CA THR A 37 -3.74 -4.88 -6.56
C THR A 37 -4.61 -6.13 -6.40
N ILE A 38 -4.83 -6.91 -7.47
CA ILE A 38 -5.59 -8.16 -7.38
C ILE A 38 -4.83 -9.19 -6.55
N GLU A 39 -3.54 -9.39 -6.82
CA GLU A 39 -2.68 -10.33 -6.09
C GLU A 39 -2.66 -10.01 -4.58
N GLU A 40 -2.43 -8.76 -4.22
CA GLU A 40 -2.42 -8.31 -2.82
C GLU A 40 -3.78 -8.48 -2.13
N THR A 41 -4.88 -8.36 -2.87
CA THR A 41 -6.23 -8.61 -2.33
C THR A 41 -6.44 -10.10 -2.01
N TYR A 42 -5.85 -10.99 -2.82
CA TYR A 42 -5.89 -12.42 -2.56
C TYR A 42 -5.03 -12.79 -1.34
N GLU A 43 -3.82 -12.25 -1.24
CA GLU A 43 -2.96 -12.48 -0.06
C GLU A 43 -3.61 -11.95 1.23
N LEU A 44 -4.24 -10.77 1.16
CA LEU A 44 -5.00 -10.24 2.28
C LEU A 44 -6.15 -11.19 2.67
N ALA A 45 -6.90 -11.70 1.69
CA ALA A 45 -7.99 -12.63 1.96
C ALA A 45 -7.49 -13.95 2.57
N GLU A 46 -6.34 -14.46 2.11
CA GLU A 46 -5.70 -15.66 2.66
C GLU A 46 -5.25 -15.46 4.11
N SER A 47 -4.58 -14.35 4.42
CA SER A 47 -4.14 -14.03 5.79
C SER A 47 -5.30 -13.99 6.80
N ILE A 48 -6.49 -13.53 6.37
CA ILE A 48 -7.72 -13.53 7.18
C ILE A 48 -8.19 -14.96 7.45
N LEU A 49 -8.11 -15.84 6.45
CA LEU A 49 -8.51 -17.25 6.59
C LEU A 49 -7.55 -18.01 7.50
N GLU A 50 -6.25 -17.72 7.41
CA GLU A 50 -5.20 -18.35 8.20
C GLU A 50 -5.11 -17.79 9.63
N LYS A 51 -5.75 -16.65 9.89
CA LYS A 51 -5.69 -15.90 11.17
C LYS A 51 -4.25 -15.53 11.54
N ASP A 52 -3.44 -15.22 10.53
CA ASP A 52 -2.10 -14.70 10.72
C ASP A 52 -2.16 -13.17 10.77
N ASP A 53 -2.20 -12.63 12.00
CA ASP A 53 -2.24 -11.19 12.23
C ASP A 53 -0.99 -10.47 11.68
N GLU A 54 0.15 -11.16 11.58
CA GLU A 54 1.40 -10.58 11.09
C GLU A 54 1.40 -10.46 9.56
N ALA A 55 0.87 -11.48 8.87
CA ALA A 55 0.65 -11.43 7.43
C ALA A 55 -0.44 -10.42 7.08
N LEU A 56 -1.53 -10.38 7.86
CA LEU A 56 -2.66 -9.48 7.65
C LEU A 56 -2.24 -8.01 7.71
N VAL A 57 -1.41 -7.61 8.68
CA VAL A 57 -0.89 -6.24 8.76
C VAL A 57 -0.03 -5.88 7.55
N LYS A 58 0.85 -6.79 7.10
CA LYS A 58 1.73 -6.53 5.94
C LYS A 58 0.95 -6.40 4.64
N SER A 59 0.08 -7.36 4.35
CA SER A 59 -0.73 -7.35 3.13
C SER A 59 -1.69 -6.16 3.11
N TRP A 60 -2.20 -5.72 4.27
CA TRP A 60 -2.97 -4.49 4.38
C TRP A 60 -2.15 -3.25 3.99
N GLU A 61 -0.92 -3.12 4.50
CA GLU A 61 -0.04 -1.99 4.18
C GLU A 61 0.25 -1.91 2.67
N ILE A 62 0.51 -3.05 2.02
CA ILE A 62 0.83 -3.10 0.59
C ILE A 62 -0.42 -2.84 -0.27
N CYS A 63 -1.57 -3.41 0.09
CA CYS A 63 -2.84 -3.15 -0.59
C CYS A 63 -3.27 -1.66 -0.48
N CYS A 64 -3.02 -1.02 0.66
CA CYS A 64 -3.18 0.43 0.80
C CYS A 64 -2.24 1.21 -0.11
N CYS A 65 -0.98 0.79 -0.25
CA CYS A 65 -0.02 1.44 -1.14
C CYS A 65 -0.50 1.38 -2.59
N THR A 66 -0.83 0.18 -3.12
CA THR A 66 -1.27 0.02 -4.51
C THR A 66 -2.56 0.78 -4.80
N SER A 67 -3.52 0.77 -3.87
CA SER A 67 -4.76 1.56 -3.97
C SER A 67 -4.49 3.06 -3.99
N PHE A 68 -3.54 3.56 -3.19
CA PHE A 68 -3.16 4.97 -3.17
C PHE A 68 -2.43 5.42 -4.45
N PHE A 69 -1.74 4.49 -5.14
CA PHE A 69 -1.15 4.76 -6.45
C PHE A 69 -2.19 4.95 -7.57
N THR A 70 -3.36 4.29 -7.49
CA THR A 70 -4.40 4.37 -8.53
C THR A 70 -5.34 5.58 -8.39
N LEU A 71 -5.42 6.20 -7.20
CA LEU A 71 -6.34 7.29 -6.87
C LEU A 71 -5.75 8.72 -6.99
N LYS A 72 -4.51 8.86 -7.46
CA LYS A 72 -3.80 10.13 -7.66
C LYS A 72 -3.06 10.05 -8.99
#